data_AF-J9D5L4-F1
#
_entry.id   AF-J9D5L4-F1
#
_cell.length_a   1.000
_cell.length_b   1.000
_cell.length_c   1.000
_cell.angle_alpha   90.00
_cell.angle_beta   90.00
_cell.angle_gamma   90.00
#
_symmetry.space_group_name_H-M   'P 1'
#
loop_
_entity.id
_entity.type
_entity.pdbx_description
1 polymer ?
#
loop_
_entity_poly.entity_id
_entity_poly.type
_entity_poly.pdbx_seq_one_letter_code
_entity_poly.pdbx_strand_id
1 'polypeptide(L)'
;MTLTQRKAAIEQFNSDPKITVFLISLKAGGVALNLTEASRVFLMDLWWNPAVEEQAMDRIHRIGQHRPIRINRIIIEDSIESRILKLQEKKKALFDSAVECDVSALQRLTEDDLLFLFSN
;
A
#
# COMPACT_ATOMS: atom_id res chain seq x y z
N MET A 1 -12.60 8.95 -13.33
CA MET A 1 -13.68 7.94 -13.13
C MET A 1 -14.73 8.55 -12.22
N THR A 2 -16.00 8.55 -12.60
CA THR A 2 -17.07 9.08 -11.74
C THR A 2 -17.32 8.14 -10.55
N LEU A 3 -17.99 8.61 -9.51
CA LEU A 3 -18.36 7.77 -8.36
C LEU A 3 -19.20 6.56 -8.78
N THR A 4 -20.11 6.73 -9.72
CA THR A 4 -20.97 5.66 -10.25
C THR A 4 -20.16 4.61 -10.98
N GLN A 5 -19.27 5.03 -11.89
CA GLN A 5 -18.36 4.11 -12.61
C GLN A 5 -17.46 3.35 -11.64
N ARG A 6 -17.00 4.01 -10.56
CA ARG A 6 -16.20 3.39 -9.51
C ARG A 6 -16.93 2.30 -8.75
N LYS A 7 -18.18 2.56 -8.32
CA LYS A 7 -18.98 1.54 -7.64
C LYS A 7 -19.24 0.33 -8.55
N ALA A 8 -19.61 0.58 -9.81
CA ALA A 8 -19.86 -0.47 -10.78
C ALA A 8 -18.63 -1.38 -11.01
N ALA A 9 -17.43 -0.79 -11.16
CA ALA A 9 -16.20 -1.56 -11.35
C ALA A 9 -15.86 -2.46 -10.15
N ILE A 10 -16.09 -1.98 -8.92
CA ILE A 10 -15.84 -2.76 -7.69
C ILE A 10 -16.86 -3.89 -7.58
N GLU A 11 -18.13 -3.60 -7.83
CA GLU A 11 -19.19 -4.59 -7.79
C GLU A 11 -18.97 -5.70 -8.82
N GLN A 12 -18.61 -5.34 -10.05
CA GLN A 12 -18.24 -6.29 -11.08
C GLN A 12 -17.06 -7.17 -10.64
N PHE A 13 -15.99 -6.59 -10.11
CA PHE A 13 -14.85 -7.37 -9.62
C PHE A 13 -15.20 -8.33 -8.48
N ASN A 14 -16.08 -7.92 -7.57
CA ASN A 14 -16.48 -8.75 -6.43
C ASN A 14 -17.52 -9.82 -6.78
N SER A 15 -18.23 -9.70 -7.89
CA SER A 15 -19.38 -10.57 -8.23
C SER A 15 -19.19 -11.41 -9.48
N ASP A 16 -18.41 -10.98 -10.46
CA ASP A 16 -18.17 -11.71 -11.71
C ASP A 16 -16.86 -12.52 -11.63
N PRO A 17 -16.94 -13.88 -11.56
CA PRO A 17 -15.75 -14.72 -11.50
C PRO A 17 -14.85 -14.64 -12.73
N LYS A 18 -15.34 -14.07 -13.85
CA LYS A 18 -14.54 -13.86 -15.06
C LYS A 18 -13.55 -12.70 -14.90
N ILE A 19 -13.78 -11.79 -13.96
CA ILE A 19 -12.91 -10.64 -13.71
C ILE A 19 -11.95 -10.99 -12.58
N THR A 20 -10.75 -11.43 -12.95
CA THR A 20 -9.76 -11.93 -11.97
C THR A 20 -8.73 -10.89 -11.54
N VAL A 21 -8.69 -9.72 -12.18
CA VAL A 21 -7.69 -8.68 -11.94
C VAL A 21 -8.36 -7.32 -11.76
N PHE A 22 -7.95 -6.60 -10.72
CA PHE A 22 -8.33 -5.22 -10.48
C PHE A 22 -7.08 -4.35 -10.35
N LEU A 23 -6.94 -3.35 -11.21
CA LEU A 23 -5.81 -2.43 -11.20
C LEU A 23 -6.22 -1.13 -10.51
N ILE A 24 -5.42 -0.70 -9.53
CA ILE A 24 -5.63 0.54 -8.81
C ILE A 24 -4.29 1.16 -8.45
N SER A 25 -4.21 2.49 -8.52
CA SER A 25 -3.04 3.20 -8.01
C SER A 25 -3.02 3.17 -6.48
N LEU A 26 -1.83 3.12 -5.89
CA LEU A 26 -1.67 3.07 -4.44
C LEU A 26 -2.40 4.25 -3.74
N LYS A 27 -2.33 5.45 -4.32
CA LYS A 27 -3.06 6.64 -3.84
C LYS A 27 -4.58 6.45 -3.84
N ALA A 28 -5.13 5.79 -4.86
CA ALA A 28 -6.56 5.50 -4.92
C ALA A 28 -6.95 4.34 -3.98
N GLY A 29 -6.02 3.42 -3.68
CA GLY A 29 -6.18 2.35 -2.70
C GLY A 29 -6.37 2.83 -1.26
N GLY A 30 -5.90 4.05 -0.93
CA GLY A 30 -6.17 4.71 0.35
C GLY A 30 -7.62 5.18 0.53
N VAL A 31 -8.45 5.14 -0.51
CA VAL A 31 -9.87 5.54 -0.45
C VAL A 31 -10.72 4.33 -0.04
N ALA A 32 -11.84 4.56 0.66
CA ALA A 32 -12.71 3.52 1.21
C ALA A 32 -13.36 2.58 0.14
N LEU A 33 -12.60 1.58 -0.30
CA LEU A 33 -13.01 0.53 -1.22
C LEU A 33 -13.04 -0.82 -0.49
N ASN A 34 -13.97 -1.71 -0.87
CA ASN A 34 -14.04 -3.08 -0.37
C ASN A 34 -13.67 -4.04 -1.51
N LEU A 35 -12.49 -4.66 -1.40
CA LEU A 35 -11.96 -5.59 -2.39
C LEU A 35 -11.80 -6.99 -1.76
N THR A 36 -12.82 -7.44 -1.03
CA THR A 36 -12.79 -8.70 -0.27
C THR A 36 -12.70 -9.94 -1.16
N GLU A 37 -12.99 -9.81 -2.46
CA GLU A 37 -12.82 -10.90 -3.42
C GLU A 37 -11.41 -10.98 -4.04
N ALA A 38 -10.50 -10.07 -3.67
CA ALA A 38 -9.09 -10.27 -3.96
C ALA A 38 -8.47 -11.20 -2.90
N SER A 39 -7.67 -12.18 -3.32
CA SER A 39 -6.86 -13.01 -2.39
C SER A 39 -5.36 -12.87 -2.62
N ARG A 40 -4.95 -12.20 -3.71
CA ARG A 40 -3.56 -11.91 -4.02
C ARG A 40 -3.41 -10.43 -4.33
N VAL A 41 -2.38 -9.83 -3.76
CA VAL A 41 -1.98 -8.45 -3.99
C VAL A 41 -0.57 -8.43 -4.54
N PHE A 42 -0.38 -7.68 -5.61
CA PHE A 42 0.93 -7.35 -6.14
C PHE A 42 1.13 -5.85 -5.96
N LEU A 43 2.08 -5.49 -5.09
CA LEU A 43 2.54 -4.12 -4.91
C LEU A 43 3.67 -3.90 -5.90
N MET A 44 3.37 -3.14 -6.95
CA MET A 44 4.29 -2.84 -8.06
C MET A 44 5.20 -1.66 -7.76
N ASP A 45 4.72 -0.69 -6.98
CA ASP A 45 5.44 0.52 -6.61
C ASP A 45 5.57 0.59 -5.08
N LEU A 46 6.71 1.08 -4.60
CA LEU A 46 6.93 1.33 -3.17
C LEU A 46 6.62 2.77 -2.79
N TRP A 47 6.17 2.98 -1.56
CA TRP A 47 5.93 4.31 -1.02
C TRP A 47 6.69 4.55 0.28
N TRP A 48 7.42 5.67 0.43
CA TRP A 48 8.26 5.90 1.61
C TRP A 48 7.50 5.88 2.95
N ASN A 49 6.19 6.14 2.93
CA ASN A 49 5.33 6.04 4.12
C ASN A 49 4.65 4.65 4.17
N PRO A 50 5.06 3.76 5.10
CA PRO A 50 4.53 2.39 5.17
C PRO A 50 3.03 2.34 5.45
N ALA A 51 2.48 3.34 6.16
CA ALA A 51 1.06 3.37 6.52
C ALA A 51 0.13 3.44 5.30
N VAL A 52 0.60 4.02 4.18
CA VAL A 52 -0.18 4.11 2.94
C VAL A 52 -0.34 2.74 2.30
N GLU A 53 0.72 1.93 2.30
CA GLU A 53 0.66 0.54 1.82
C GLU A 53 -0.22 -0.31 2.72
N GLU A 54 -0.03 -0.23 4.04
CA GLU A 54 -0.85 -0.94 5.04
C GLU A 54 -2.35 -0.61 4.86
N GLN A 55 -2.68 0.67 4.71
CA GLN A 55 -4.06 1.11 4.48
C GLN A 55 -4.67 0.57 3.17
N ALA A 56 -3.86 0.41 2.12
CA ALA A 56 -4.31 -0.17 0.85
C ALA A 56 -4.52 -1.68 0.97
N MET A 57 -3.65 -2.38 1.70
CA MET A 57 -3.78 -3.82 1.99
C MET A 57 -5.02 -4.12 2.85
N ASP A 58 -5.34 -3.25 3.81
CA ASP A 58 -6.52 -3.34 4.67
C ASP A 58 -7.86 -3.30 3.91
N ARG A 59 -7.87 -2.92 2.62
CA ARG A 59 -9.09 -2.96 1.80
C ARG A 59 -9.53 -4.38 1.46
N ILE A 60 -8.60 -5.32 1.53
CA ILE A 60 -8.79 -6.73 1.21
C ILE A 60 -8.96 -7.54 2.49
N HIS A 61 -8.24 -7.15 3.56
CA HIS A 61 -8.36 -7.72 4.89
C HIS A 61 -9.60 -7.16 5.64
N ARG A 62 -10.79 -7.35 5.07
CA ARG A 62 -12.09 -6.93 5.64
C ARG A 62 -13.02 -8.10 5.90
N ILE A 63 -14.04 -7.84 6.72
CA ILE A 63 -15.16 -8.76 6.95
C ILE A 63 -15.76 -9.16 5.59
N GLY A 64 -15.91 -10.46 5.36
CA GLY A 64 -16.37 -11.02 4.08
C GLY A 64 -15.25 -11.63 3.23
N GLN A 65 -13.98 -11.48 3.64
CA GLN A 65 -12.89 -12.29 3.08
C GLN A 65 -12.91 -13.70 3.66
N HIS A 66 -12.88 -14.70 2.79
CA HIS A 66 -12.89 -16.12 3.19
C HIS A 66 -11.65 -16.90 2.71
N ARG A 67 -10.79 -16.28 1.90
CA ARG A 67 -9.58 -16.91 1.34
C ARG A 67 -8.32 -16.36 2.02
N PRO A 68 -7.26 -17.17 2.14
CA PRO A 68 -5.98 -16.69 2.63
C PRO A 68 -5.44 -15.61 1.69
N ILE A 69 -5.07 -14.47 2.27
CA ILE A 69 -4.52 -13.34 1.53
C ILE A 69 -3.00 -13.52 1.39
N ARG A 70 -2.47 -13.33 0.19
CA ARG A 70 -1.03 -13.24 -0.08
C ARG A 70 -0.69 -11.88 -0.67
N ILE A 71 0.29 -11.22 -0.09
CA ILE A 71 0.76 -9.91 -0.53
C ILE A 71 2.20 -10.08 -0.97
N ASN A 72 2.47 -9.73 -2.23
CA ASN A 72 3.79 -9.80 -2.82
C ASN A 72 4.22 -8.39 -3.19
N ARG A 73 5.33 -7.93 -2.62
CA ARG A 73 6.02 -6.72 -3.07
C ARG A 73 7.04 -7.12 -4.11
N ILE A 74 7.03 -6.44 -5.25
CA ILE A 74 8.06 -6.60 -6.27
C ILE A 74 9.06 -5.48 -6.06
N ILE A 75 10.32 -5.86 -5.88
CA ILE A 75 11.41 -4.95 -5.52
C ILE A 75 12.60 -5.31 -6.40
N ILE A 76 13.19 -4.30 -7.02
CA ILE A 76 14.42 -4.41 -7.80
C ILE A 76 15.61 -4.33 -6.83
N GLU A 77 16.40 -5.40 -6.80
CA GLU A 77 17.64 -5.47 -6.03
C GLU A 77 18.64 -4.39 -6.47
N ASP A 78 19.49 -3.96 -5.54
CA ASP A 78 20.51 -2.92 -5.75
C ASP A 78 20.01 -1.62 -6.38
N SER A 79 18.73 -1.31 -6.18
CA SER A 79 18.09 -0.08 -6.67
C SER A 79 17.66 0.85 -5.54
N ILE A 80 17.14 2.02 -5.90
CA ILE A 80 16.50 2.95 -4.95
C ILE A 80 15.34 2.28 -4.18
N GLU A 81 14.68 1.28 -4.76
CA GLU A 81 13.57 0.56 -4.13
C GLU A 81 14.03 -0.19 -2.88
N SER A 82 15.21 -0.81 -2.93
CA SER A 82 15.83 -1.48 -1.77
C SER A 82 16.10 -0.51 -0.61
N ARG A 83 16.44 0.75 -0.93
CA ARG A 83 16.68 1.81 0.05
C ARG A 83 15.37 2.36 0.62
N ILE A 84 14.33 2.47 -0.21
CA ILE A 84 12.99 2.85 0.25
C ILE A 84 12.47 1.86 1.29
N LEU A 85 12.72 0.56 1.13
CA LEU A 85 12.35 -0.44 2.16
C LEU A 85 13.06 -0.20 3.48
N LYS A 86 14.39 0.02 3.44
CA LYS A 86 15.16 0.36 4.65
C LYS A 86 14.64 1.64 5.31
N LEU A 87 14.22 2.61 4.50
CA LEU A 87 13.62 3.85 4.99
C LEU A 87 12.25 3.59 5.65
N GLN A 88 11.41 2.74 5.06
CA GLN A 88 10.15 2.31 5.67
C GLN A 88 10.38 1.63 7.02
N GLU A 89 11.36 0.72 7.12
CA GLU A 89 11.74 0.05 8.37
C GLU A 89 12.21 1.04 9.43
N LYS A 90 13.07 2.00 9.06
CA LYS A 90 13.52 3.07 9.95
C LYS A 90 12.33 3.90 10.46
N LYS A 91 11.41 4.28 9.57
CA LYS A 91 10.21 5.05 9.94
C LYS A 91 9.26 4.25 10.84
N LYS A 92 9.10 2.95 10.59
CA LYS A 92 8.28 2.06 11.42
C LYS A 92 8.87 1.88 12.82
N ALA A 93 10.18 1.62 12.92
CA ALA A 93 10.86 1.47 14.20
C ALA A 93 10.78 2.75 15.05
N LEU A 94 10.90 3.93 14.43
CA LEU A 94 10.73 5.20 15.13
C LEU A 94 9.32 5.34 15.71
N PHE A 95 8.29 4.98 14.94
CA PHE A 95 6.90 5.03 15.40
C PHE A 95 6.64 4.06 16.56
N ASP A 96 7.09 2.80 16.44
CA ASP A 96 6.88 1.78 17.48
C ASP A 96 7.60 2.16 18.80
N SER A 97 8.71 2.90 18.71
CA SER A 97 9.49 3.36 19.87
C SER A 97 8.94 4.61 20.56
N ALA A 98 8.09 5.38 19.89
CA ALA A 98 7.65 6.70 20.36
C ALA A 98 6.18 6.68 20.79
N VAL A 99 5.94 6.85 22.10
CA VAL A 99 4.60 6.83 22.72
C VAL A 99 3.71 8.02 22.28
N GLU A 100 4.33 9.12 21.84
CA GLU A 100 3.65 10.33 21.33
C GLU A 100 4.33 10.82 20.04
N CYS A 101 4.24 10.05 18.96
CA CYS A 101 4.72 10.53 17.66
C CYS A 101 3.60 11.27 16.90
N ASP A 102 3.89 12.51 16.51
CA ASP A 102 3.05 13.23 15.54
C ASP A 102 3.05 12.47 14.21
N VAL A 103 1.89 11.90 13.85
CA VAL A 103 1.67 11.15 12.59
C VAL A 103 2.08 11.97 11.37
N SER A 104 2.11 13.31 11.49
CA SER A 104 2.56 14.22 10.44
C SER A 104 4.05 14.06 10.09
N ALA A 105 4.89 13.57 11.01
CA ALA A 105 6.32 13.34 10.77
C ALA A 105 6.56 12.16 9.81
N LEU A 106 5.72 11.12 9.88
CA LEU A 106 5.78 9.96 8.96
C LEU A 106 5.38 10.33 7.52
N GLN A 107 4.58 11.37 7.37
CA GLN A 107 4.12 11.81 6.05
C GLN A 107 5.19 12.59 5.28
N ARG A 108 6.20 13.14 5.97
CA ARG A 108 7.22 13.99 5.38
C ARG A 108 8.50 13.20 5.08
N LEU A 109 9.16 13.61 3.99
CA LEU A 109 10.54 13.24 3.69
C LEU A 109 11.42 14.36 4.24
N THR A 110 12.43 14.00 5.03
CA THR A 110 13.46 14.94 5.49
C THR A 110 14.60 15.01 4.48
N GLU A 111 15.47 16.01 4.62
CA GLU A 111 16.68 16.13 3.79
C GLU A 111 17.61 14.92 3.98
N ASP A 112 17.76 14.44 5.22
CA ASP A 112 18.52 13.22 5.53
C ASP A 112 17.96 11.98 4.83
N ASP A 113 16.63 11.87 4.73
CA ASP A 113 15.99 10.77 4.00
C ASP A 113 16.34 10.84 2.50
N LEU A 114 16.34 12.03 1.90
CA LEU A 114 16.70 12.22 0.50
C LEU A 114 18.17 11.89 0.25
N LEU A 115 19.07 12.37 1.11
CA LEU A 115 20.48 12.03 1.04
C LEU A 115 20.71 10.51 1.15
N PHE A 116 19.98 9.83 2.03
CA PHE A 116 20.06 8.37 2.15
C PHE A 116 19.56 7.63 0.89
N LEU A 117 18.50 8.12 0.26
CA LEU A 117 17.94 7.49 -0.94
C LEU A 117 18.84 7.64 -2.16
N PHE A 118 19.55 8.77 -2.29
CA PHE A 118 20.33 9.12 -3.48
C PHE A 118 21.85 9.16 -3.28
N SER A 119 22.37 8.83 -2.09
CA SER A 119 23.82 8.74 -1.86
C SER A 119 24.42 7.59 -2.69
N ASN A 120 25.54 7.81 -3.37
CA ASN A 120 26.21 6.73 -4.10
C ASN A 120 26.81 5.71 -3.13
#